data_AF-A0A1M5GL89-F1
#
_entry.id   AF-A0A1M5GL89-F1
#
_cell.length_a   1.000
_cell.length_b   1.000
_cell.length_c   1.000
_cell.angle_alpha   90.00
_cell.angle_beta   90.00
_cell.angle_gamma   90.00
#
_symmetry.space_group_name_H-M   'P 1'
#
loop_
_entity.id
_entity.type
_entity.pdbx_description
1 polymer ?
#
loop_
_entity_poly.entity_id
_entity_poly.type
_entity_poly.pdbx_seq_one_letter_code
_entity_poly.pdbx_strand_id
1 'polypeptide(L)'
;MRTNAALVVAVVVGLLTPVLGVQRADAHAAEAPISAPRPPETPVRHLTDEHGRALVLHGMNNGHSAKESRDALPWTGEAEIAAEVRKLGSNAVRLLVFWARVEPSPGRYDESYLDAVAERVRWYGKHGVHVVLDMHQDTWGPAVAGSSPNNGAPRWASHFDGLPATAQTPWELTYLQPGVVRAFDHFWGTTGAHPELARHFVAMWEHVARRFAHEDAVLGYDLFNEPLGGTSVWPFFERDRLTPFYQQVIDAVRRADDRRWILVEPQALGVNWGLPSALGAVTDPRQGPPRIAYAPHLYPVLVTAGQPYTGLTRVITRDVVERWRRANTEVARRLGTPLLLAEFGLNATVDGALDYVDDVTAMADRTGSGWLYWSNDPGGWGPHAPGGGWAPLAERLARPYPRAIAGEPVRWDDDGSALAVVLRPRPDVRGPTELFLPRSRFPTVPVITCGVGCSVAWDAERQVAAVTLGRTEDIADPVTITARAR
;
A
#
# COMPACT_ATOMS: atom_id res chain seq x y z
N MET A 1 2.24 29.45 12.31
CA MET A 1 2.50 28.14 11.67
C MET A 1 3.50 27.23 12.41
N ARG A 2 4.34 27.71 13.34
CA ARG A 2 5.27 26.85 14.12
C ARG A 2 4.64 26.11 15.32
N THR A 3 3.46 26.51 15.76
CA THR A 3 2.79 26.00 16.97
C THR A 3 2.09 24.65 16.78
N ASN A 4 1.70 24.28 15.56
CA ASN A 4 0.89 23.08 15.31
C ASN A 4 1.73 21.78 15.28
N ALA A 5 2.97 21.84 14.77
CA ALA A 5 3.87 20.68 14.77
C ALA A 5 4.31 20.28 16.19
N ALA A 6 4.53 21.26 17.08
CA ALA A 6 4.89 21.01 18.48
C ALA A 6 3.76 20.30 19.26
N LEU A 7 2.50 20.59 18.94
CA LEU A 7 1.35 19.96 19.61
C LEU A 7 1.14 18.51 19.16
N VAL A 8 1.28 18.22 17.86
CA VAL A 8 1.22 16.84 17.32
C VAL A 8 2.36 15.99 17.89
N VAL A 9 3.59 16.53 17.92
CA VAL A 9 4.72 15.83 18.54
C VAL A 9 4.52 15.63 20.04
N ALA A 10 3.99 16.61 20.77
CA ALA A 10 3.75 16.50 22.22
C ALA A 10 2.65 15.49 22.58
N VAL A 11 1.57 15.42 21.80
CA VAL A 11 0.48 14.45 22.00
C VAL A 11 0.94 13.02 21.66
N VAL A 12 1.72 12.86 20.59
CA VAL A 12 2.29 11.56 20.20
C VAL A 12 3.34 11.07 21.20
N VAL A 13 4.22 11.95 21.69
CA VAL A 13 5.22 11.61 22.73
C VAL A 13 4.55 11.33 24.08
N GLY A 14 3.47 12.02 24.41
CA GLY A 14 2.71 11.82 25.65
C GLY A 14 2.02 10.45 25.74
N LEU A 15 1.60 9.88 24.61
CA LEU A 15 0.94 8.57 24.53
C LEU A 15 1.93 7.38 24.52
N LEU A 16 3.24 7.64 24.36
CA LEU A 16 4.29 6.61 24.25
C LEU A 16 5.11 6.37 25.53
N THR A 17 4.73 6.97 26.67
CA THR A 17 5.35 6.63 27.95
C THR A 17 4.48 5.62 28.69
N PRO A 18 5.01 4.39 28.92
CA PRO A 18 5.65 4.17 30.20
C PRO A 18 6.98 3.39 30.15
N VAL A 19 7.88 3.82 31.04
CA VAL A 19 9.10 3.14 31.55
C VAL A 19 10.18 2.79 30.53
N LEU A 20 11.16 3.70 30.37
CA LEU A 20 12.54 3.33 30.05
C LEU A 20 13.46 3.93 31.12
N GLY A 21 14.04 3.05 31.94
CA GLY A 21 15.17 3.40 32.79
C GLY A 21 16.31 3.88 31.91
N VAL A 22 16.74 5.12 32.12
CA VAL A 22 17.80 5.75 31.35
C VAL A 22 19.14 5.14 31.76
N GLN A 23 19.68 4.23 30.95
CA GLN A 23 21.13 4.05 30.89
C GLN A 23 21.69 5.09 29.91
N ARG A 24 22.54 5.97 30.42
CA ARG A 24 23.32 6.91 29.59
C ARG A 24 24.27 6.10 28.71
N ALA A 25 24.12 6.23 27.40
CA ALA A 25 25.17 5.86 26.45
C ALA A 25 25.86 7.15 25.98
N ASP A 26 27.16 7.25 26.21
CA ASP A 26 27.99 8.36 25.78
C ASP A 26 28.04 8.43 24.25
N ALA A 27 27.71 9.60 23.70
CA ALA A 27 27.64 9.84 22.27
C ALA A 27 29.02 10.22 21.71
N HIS A 28 29.77 9.22 21.23
CA HIS A 28 30.83 9.38 20.25
C HIS A 28 30.63 8.37 19.12
N ALA A 29 29.81 8.75 18.12
CA ALA A 29 29.71 8.02 16.86
C ALA A 29 30.60 8.72 15.84
N ALA A 30 31.81 8.19 15.65
CA ALA A 30 32.61 8.45 14.46
C ALA A 30 31.88 7.85 13.24
N GLU A 31 31.94 8.54 12.10
CA GLU A 31 31.46 8.03 10.81
C GLU A 31 32.15 6.70 10.49
N ALA A 32 31.44 5.59 10.65
CA ALA A 32 31.90 4.29 10.21
C ALA A 32 31.73 4.16 8.69
N PRO A 33 32.70 3.59 7.95
CA PRO A 33 32.57 3.35 6.52
C PRO A 33 31.43 2.40 6.23
N ILE A 34 30.82 2.57 5.06
CA ILE A 34 29.76 1.74 4.47
C ILE A 34 30.18 0.26 4.57
N SER A 35 29.56 -0.46 5.50
CA SER A 35 29.81 -1.87 5.77
C SER A 35 29.38 -2.74 4.59
N ALA A 36 30.18 -3.76 4.30
CA ALA A 36 30.02 -4.84 3.33
C ALA A 36 28.59 -5.47 3.27
N PRO A 37 28.27 -6.20 2.17
CA PRO A 37 26.94 -6.78 1.95
C PRO A 37 26.52 -7.65 3.13
N ARG A 38 25.37 -7.32 3.74
CA ARG A 38 24.74 -8.18 4.75
C ARG A 38 24.19 -9.45 4.09
N PRO A 39 24.19 -10.61 4.79
CA PRO A 39 23.64 -11.84 4.26
C PRO A 39 22.16 -11.65 3.86
N PRO A 40 21.67 -12.36 2.85
CA PRO A 40 20.27 -12.25 2.44
C PRO A 40 19.38 -12.65 3.62
N GLU A 41 18.59 -11.70 4.12
CA GLU A 41 17.51 -12.00 5.05
C GLU A 41 16.53 -12.97 4.34
N THR A 42 15.96 -13.95 5.05
CA THR A 42 15.01 -14.88 4.46
C THR A 42 13.86 -14.11 3.77
N PRO A 43 13.63 -14.29 2.46
CA PRO A 43 12.66 -13.48 1.73
C PRO A 43 11.25 -13.62 2.31
N VAL A 44 10.47 -12.53 2.29
CA VAL A 44 9.01 -12.63 2.47
C VAL A 44 8.39 -13.30 1.25
N ARG A 45 7.15 -13.79 1.37
CA ARG A 45 6.42 -14.27 0.18
C ARG A 45 6.11 -13.10 -0.75
N HIS A 46 5.75 -13.41 -1.98
CA HIS A 46 5.30 -12.41 -2.96
C HIS A 46 3.84 -12.63 -3.31
N LEU A 47 3.15 -11.54 -3.64
CA LEU A 47 1.90 -11.64 -4.38
C LEU A 47 2.20 -12.30 -5.73
N THR A 48 1.26 -13.09 -6.24
CA THR A 48 1.41 -13.76 -7.52
C THR A 48 0.23 -13.47 -8.44
N ASP A 49 0.50 -13.47 -9.73
CA ASP A 49 -0.54 -13.51 -10.75
C ASP A 49 -1.09 -14.93 -10.94
N GLU A 50 -2.00 -15.10 -11.90
CA GLU A 50 -2.57 -16.40 -12.24
C GLU A 50 -1.58 -17.39 -12.89
N HIS A 51 -0.43 -16.90 -13.36
CA HIS A 51 0.64 -17.71 -13.92
C HIS A 51 1.69 -18.13 -12.88
N GLY A 52 1.52 -17.69 -11.63
CA GLY A 52 2.46 -17.94 -10.53
C GLY A 52 3.67 -17.02 -10.53
N ARG A 53 3.73 -15.99 -11.40
CA ARG A 53 4.84 -15.03 -11.42
C ARG A 53 4.78 -14.19 -10.16
N ALA A 54 5.92 -13.96 -9.52
CA ALA A 54 6.01 -13.07 -8.38
C ALA A 54 5.85 -11.62 -8.85
N LEU A 55 4.89 -10.91 -8.27
CA LEU A 55 4.58 -9.53 -8.61
C LEU A 55 5.35 -8.56 -7.72
N VAL A 56 6.01 -7.58 -8.34
CA VAL A 56 6.52 -6.39 -7.64
C VAL A 56 5.63 -5.25 -8.09
N LEU A 57 4.75 -4.80 -7.19
CA LEU A 57 3.73 -3.82 -7.53
C LEU A 57 4.30 -2.42 -7.30
N HIS A 58 4.45 -1.61 -8.34
CA HIS A 58 4.68 -0.18 -8.22
C HIS A 58 3.46 0.55 -8.77
N GLY A 59 2.91 1.46 -7.98
CA GLY A 59 1.66 2.10 -8.32
C GLY A 59 1.28 3.24 -7.43
N MET A 60 0.01 3.61 -7.53
CA MET A 60 -0.57 4.75 -6.83
C MET A 60 -1.81 4.36 -6.05
N ASN A 61 -2.04 5.07 -4.95
CA ASN A 61 -3.38 5.26 -4.45
C ASN A 61 -4.10 6.25 -5.36
N ASN A 62 -5.28 5.88 -5.84
CA ASN A 62 -6.11 6.74 -6.66
C ASN A 62 -7.47 6.94 -6.01
N GLY A 63 -7.71 8.16 -5.52
CA GLY A 63 -9.02 8.53 -5.01
C GLY A 63 -9.07 9.54 -3.88
N HIS A 64 -8.02 10.34 -3.60
CA HIS A 64 -8.21 11.44 -2.63
C HIS A 64 -9.32 12.39 -3.12
N SER A 65 -9.31 12.74 -4.41
CA SER A 65 -10.40 13.45 -5.08
C SER A 65 -11.75 12.72 -5.01
N ALA A 66 -11.77 11.39 -4.96
CA ALA A 66 -13.00 10.61 -4.87
C ALA A 66 -13.73 10.81 -3.52
N LYS A 67 -13.02 11.24 -2.47
CA LYS A 67 -13.63 11.61 -1.18
C LYS A 67 -14.58 12.81 -1.33
N GLU A 68 -14.29 13.71 -2.27
CA GLU A 68 -14.98 14.99 -2.49
C GLU A 68 -15.85 15.02 -3.76
N SER A 69 -15.59 14.16 -4.73
CA SER A 69 -16.30 14.19 -6.02
C SER A 69 -17.79 13.84 -5.88
N ARG A 70 -18.63 14.36 -6.77
CA ARG A 70 -20.08 14.13 -6.68
C ARG A 70 -20.48 12.66 -6.86
N ASP A 71 -19.73 11.94 -7.70
CA ASP A 71 -19.96 10.54 -8.05
C ASP A 71 -19.13 9.56 -7.21
N ALA A 72 -18.28 10.08 -6.32
CA ALA A 72 -17.32 9.32 -5.53
C ALA A 72 -16.32 8.51 -6.38
N LEU A 73 -16.03 9.00 -7.59
CA LEU A 73 -15.00 8.45 -8.47
C LEU A 73 -13.78 9.37 -8.47
N PRO A 74 -12.57 8.82 -8.73
CA PRO A 74 -11.37 9.63 -8.85
C PRO A 74 -11.40 10.55 -10.07
N TRP A 75 -10.57 11.60 -10.02
CA TRP A 75 -10.42 12.57 -11.10
C TRP A 75 -9.90 11.97 -12.43
N THR A 76 -9.24 10.82 -12.39
CA THR A 76 -8.56 10.21 -13.54
C THR A 76 -9.54 9.58 -14.54
N GLY A 77 -9.38 9.92 -15.82
CA GLY A 77 -9.93 9.17 -16.95
C GLY A 77 -8.99 8.06 -17.45
N GLU A 78 -9.43 7.31 -18.47
CA GLU A 78 -8.58 6.31 -19.14
C GLU A 78 -7.29 6.93 -19.73
N ALA A 79 -7.38 8.16 -20.24
CA ALA A 79 -6.23 8.86 -20.82
C ALA A 79 -5.15 9.18 -19.76
N GLU A 80 -5.56 9.63 -18.57
CA GLU A 80 -4.67 9.88 -17.43
C GLU A 80 -4.03 8.59 -16.94
N ILE A 81 -4.79 7.50 -16.84
CA ILE A 81 -4.28 6.16 -16.49
C ILE A 81 -3.21 5.73 -17.50
N ALA A 82 -3.50 5.84 -18.80
CA ALA A 82 -2.55 5.50 -19.85
C ALA A 82 -1.28 6.36 -19.79
N ALA A 83 -1.41 7.64 -19.44
CA ALA A 83 -0.28 8.54 -19.28
C ALA A 83 0.58 8.17 -18.06
N GLU A 84 -0.04 7.82 -16.93
CA GLU A 84 0.63 7.35 -15.71
C GLU A 84 1.41 6.07 -15.98
N VAL A 85 0.79 5.06 -16.61
CA VAL A 85 1.46 3.80 -16.97
C VAL A 85 2.67 4.06 -17.87
N ARG A 86 2.55 4.90 -18.90
CA ARG A 86 3.68 5.23 -19.78
C ARG A 86 4.79 6.01 -19.09
N LYS A 87 4.45 6.91 -18.15
CA LYS A 87 5.43 7.78 -17.49
C LYS A 87 6.15 7.06 -16.36
N LEU A 88 5.40 6.40 -15.49
CA LEU A 88 5.88 5.85 -14.23
C LEU A 88 6.13 4.34 -14.30
N GLY A 89 5.55 3.67 -15.29
CA GLY A 89 5.60 2.22 -15.38
C GLY A 89 4.69 1.53 -14.38
N SER A 90 3.68 2.23 -13.84
CA SER A 90 2.73 1.69 -12.87
C SER A 90 2.16 0.35 -13.37
N ASN A 91 2.17 -0.68 -12.52
CA ASN A 91 1.53 -1.97 -12.77
C ASN A 91 0.45 -2.29 -11.74
N ALA A 92 0.22 -1.40 -10.78
CA ALA A 92 -0.85 -1.52 -9.80
C ALA A 92 -1.52 -0.19 -9.47
N VAL A 93 -2.74 -0.26 -8.94
CA VAL A 93 -3.46 0.85 -8.33
C VAL A 93 -4.20 0.36 -7.08
N ARG A 94 -4.14 1.12 -5.99
CA ARG A 94 -5.07 1.01 -4.86
C ARG A 94 -6.22 1.98 -5.14
N LEU A 95 -7.34 1.44 -5.60
CA LEU A 95 -8.51 2.22 -6.02
C LEU A 95 -9.47 2.34 -4.85
N LEU A 96 -9.68 3.57 -4.39
CA LEU A 96 -10.55 3.84 -3.25
C LEU A 96 -12.01 3.57 -3.58
N VAL A 97 -12.66 2.82 -2.71
CA VAL A 97 -14.10 2.53 -2.70
C VAL A 97 -14.61 2.82 -1.29
N PHE A 98 -15.83 3.34 -1.16
CA PHE A 98 -16.33 3.78 0.15
C PHE A 98 -17.59 3.04 0.57
N TRP A 99 -17.63 2.56 1.81
CA TRP A 99 -18.80 1.87 2.37
C TRP A 99 -20.05 2.75 2.27
N ALA A 100 -19.92 4.05 2.51
CA ALA A 100 -21.00 5.03 2.39
C ALA A 100 -21.64 5.09 0.99
N ARG A 101 -20.88 4.70 -0.05
CA ARG A 101 -21.31 4.68 -1.45
C ARG A 101 -21.74 3.30 -1.90
N VAL A 102 -21.12 2.24 -1.38
CA VAL A 102 -21.54 0.86 -1.66
C VAL A 102 -22.89 0.57 -1.01
N GLU A 103 -23.11 0.97 0.24
CA GLU A 103 -24.32 0.68 1.03
C GLU A 103 -24.93 1.98 1.60
N PRO A 104 -25.53 2.84 0.75
CA PRO A 104 -26.06 4.14 1.18
C PRO A 104 -27.25 4.04 2.15
N SER A 105 -27.87 2.87 2.27
CA SER A 105 -28.88 2.56 3.28
C SER A 105 -28.70 1.11 3.75
N PRO A 106 -29.08 0.76 5.00
CA PRO A 106 -28.84 -0.57 5.54
C PRO A 106 -29.39 -1.67 4.62
N GLY A 107 -28.52 -2.56 4.16
CA GLY A 107 -28.84 -3.69 3.29
C GLY A 107 -29.22 -3.33 1.85
N ARG A 108 -29.05 -2.07 1.42
CA ARG A 108 -29.32 -1.63 0.04
C ARG A 108 -28.04 -1.17 -0.63
N TYR A 109 -27.58 -1.95 -1.60
CA TYR A 109 -26.35 -1.69 -2.34
C TYR A 109 -26.58 -0.83 -3.59
N ASP A 110 -25.67 0.11 -3.85
CA ASP A 110 -25.71 0.98 -5.03
C ASP A 110 -24.98 0.31 -6.21
N GLU A 111 -25.70 -0.50 -6.99
CA GLU A 111 -25.15 -1.15 -8.18
C GLU A 111 -24.63 -0.15 -9.22
N SER A 112 -25.23 1.04 -9.31
CA SER A 112 -24.81 2.05 -10.29
C SER A 112 -23.43 2.61 -9.96
N TYR A 113 -23.13 2.79 -8.67
CA TYR A 113 -21.80 3.12 -8.20
C TYR A 113 -20.80 2.00 -8.49
N LEU A 114 -21.17 0.74 -8.19
CA LEU A 114 -20.29 -0.41 -8.45
C LEU A 114 -20.01 -0.60 -9.94
N ASP A 115 -20.98 -0.33 -10.83
CA ASP A 115 -20.80 -0.35 -12.28
C ASP A 115 -19.79 0.70 -12.75
N ALA A 116 -19.84 1.90 -12.16
CA ALA A 116 -18.90 2.96 -12.46
C ALA A 116 -17.48 2.64 -11.95
N VAL A 117 -17.35 2.02 -10.76
CA VAL A 117 -16.07 1.49 -10.27
C VAL A 117 -15.55 0.41 -11.21
N ALA A 118 -16.40 -0.51 -11.66
CA ALA A 118 -16.02 -1.56 -12.62
C ALA A 118 -15.55 -0.99 -13.97
N GLU A 119 -16.12 0.13 -14.43
CA GLU A 119 -15.59 0.83 -15.60
C GLU A 119 -14.14 1.30 -15.39
N ARG A 120 -13.83 1.90 -14.23
CA ARG A 120 -12.45 2.29 -13.90
C ARG A 120 -11.52 1.08 -13.82
N VAL A 121 -11.97 -0.02 -13.21
CA VAL A 121 -11.23 -1.29 -13.16
C VAL A 121 -10.87 -1.79 -14.57
N ARG A 122 -11.83 -1.75 -15.51
CA ARG A 122 -11.58 -2.18 -16.90
C ARG A 122 -10.60 -1.27 -17.64
N TRP A 123 -10.61 0.03 -17.38
CA TRP A 123 -9.59 0.94 -17.93
C TRP A 123 -8.19 0.56 -17.46
N TYR A 124 -8.01 0.32 -16.16
CA TYR A 124 -6.75 -0.18 -15.60
C TYR A 124 -6.33 -1.51 -16.23
N GLY A 125 -7.25 -2.47 -16.34
CA GLY A 125 -7.01 -3.76 -16.97
C GLY A 125 -6.51 -3.66 -18.41
N LYS A 126 -7.11 -2.79 -19.21
CA LYS A 126 -6.69 -2.54 -20.61
C LYS A 126 -5.24 -2.06 -20.72
N HIS A 127 -4.73 -1.37 -19.69
CA HIS A 127 -3.36 -0.90 -19.60
C HIS A 127 -2.41 -1.86 -18.84
N GLY A 128 -2.88 -3.06 -18.47
CA GLY A 128 -2.08 -4.06 -17.77
C GLY A 128 -1.72 -3.64 -16.34
N VAL A 129 -2.66 -2.97 -15.67
CA VAL A 129 -2.56 -2.53 -14.27
C VAL A 129 -3.47 -3.40 -13.40
N HIS A 130 -2.89 -3.94 -12.34
CA HIS A 130 -3.60 -4.67 -11.29
C HIS A 130 -4.35 -3.71 -10.37
N VAL A 131 -5.62 -3.99 -10.10
CA VAL A 131 -6.45 -3.19 -9.19
C VAL A 131 -6.57 -3.87 -7.84
N VAL A 132 -6.22 -3.16 -6.79
CA VAL A 132 -6.60 -3.46 -5.41
C VAL A 132 -7.76 -2.54 -5.06
N LEU A 133 -8.93 -3.11 -4.75
CA LEU A 133 -10.08 -2.32 -4.28
C LEU A 133 -9.92 -2.11 -2.78
N ASP A 134 -9.84 -0.85 -2.37
CA ASP A 134 -9.62 -0.46 -0.98
C ASP A 134 -10.91 0.09 -0.38
N MET A 135 -11.40 -0.53 0.69
CA MET A 135 -12.53 -0.02 1.46
C MET A 135 -12.06 1.10 2.38
N HIS A 136 -12.05 2.29 1.80
CA HIS A 136 -11.34 3.42 2.34
C HIS A 136 -12.16 4.20 3.37
N GLN A 137 -11.50 4.62 4.44
CA GLN A 137 -12.04 5.55 5.44
C GLN A 137 -10.91 6.37 6.05
N ASP A 138 -11.18 7.65 6.28
CA ASP A 138 -10.49 8.46 7.28
C ASP A 138 -11.48 8.90 8.35
N THR A 139 -11.07 8.94 9.61
CA THR A 139 -11.84 9.60 10.66
C THR A 139 -13.30 9.10 10.72
N TRP A 140 -13.51 7.81 10.43
CA TRP A 140 -14.81 7.13 10.36
C TRP A 140 -15.63 7.38 9.09
N GLY A 141 -16.13 8.59 8.83
CA GLY A 141 -17.02 8.81 7.68
C GLY A 141 -17.68 10.20 7.58
N PRO A 142 -18.65 10.41 6.67
CA PRO A 142 -19.21 11.71 6.34
C PRO A 142 -20.17 12.23 7.40
N ALA A 143 -20.52 11.41 8.40
CA ALA A 143 -21.27 11.84 9.56
C ALA A 143 -20.47 12.76 10.48
N VAL A 144 -19.14 12.67 10.47
CA VAL A 144 -18.27 13.59 11.18
C VAL A 144 -18.39 14.98 10.56
N ALA A 145 -18.72 15.98 11.37
CA ALA A 145 -18.99 17.31 10.88
C ALA A 145 -17.74 17.94 10.25
N GLY A 146 -17.83 18.34 8.99
CA GLY A 146 -16.71 18.91 8.23
C GLY A 146 -15.81 17.88 7.53
N SER A 147 -16.09 16.57 7.66
CA SER A 147 -15.41 15.54 6.88
C SER A 147 -15.98 15.41 5.46
N SER A 148 -15.19 14.81 4.57
CA SER A 148 -15.53 14.60 3.15
C SER A 148 -16.83 13.80 2.97
N PRO A 149 -17.66 14.11 1.96
CA PRO A 149 -19.02 13.58 1.81
C PRO A 149 -19.10 12.09 1.46
N ASN A 150 -18.07 11.52 0.83
CA ASN A 150 -18.09 10.12 0.39
C ASN A 150 -17.27 9.18 1.28
N ASN A 151 -16.35 9.75 2.06
CA ASN A 151 -15.35 9.00 2.79
C ASN A 151 -15.98 8.00 3.79
N GLY A 152 -15.47 6.77 3.85
CA GLY A 152 -15.71 5.84 4.96
C GLY A 152 -17.13 5.30 5.13
N ALA A 153 -17.54 5.17 6.39
CA ALA A 153 -18.79 4.55 6.80
C ALA A 153 -20.02 5.43 6.51
N PRO A 154 -21.17 4.87 6.09
CA PRO A 154 -22.37 5.66 5.85
C PRO A 154 -22.89 6.35 7.11
N ARG A 155 -23.66 7.43 6.92
CA ARG A 155 -24.29 8.16 8.04
C ARG A 155 -25.17 7.27 8.92
N TRP A 156 -25.87 6.30 8.33
CA TRP A 156 -26.73 5.38 9.09
C TRP A 156 -25.93 4.44 10.00
N ALA A 157 -24.65 4.20 9.69
CA ALA A 157 -23.74 3.36 10.47
C ALA A 157 -22.91 4.18 11.49
N SER A 158 -23.16 5.49 11.61
CA SER A 158 -22.33 6.41 12.39
C SER A 158 -23.01 6.84 13.68
N HIS A 159 -22.62 6.22 14.79
CA HIS A 159 -23.19 6.45 16.11
C HIS A 159 -22.19 7.17 17.01
N PHE A 160 -22.50 8.40 17.44
CA PHE A 160 -21.61 9.24 18.26
C PHE A 160 -22.12 9.45 19.70
N ASP A 161 -23.34 9.00 20.02
CA ASP A 161 -24.00 9.15 21.33
C ASP A 161 -24.03 10.59 21.86
N GLY A 162 -24.18 11.56 20.95
CA GLY A 162 -24.19 12.99 21.29
C GLY A 162 -22.81 13.58 21.62
N LEU A 163 -21.74 12.79 21.51
CA LEU A 163 -20.37 13.27 21.71
C LEU A 163 -19.87 14.12 20.52
N PRO A 164 -18.95 15.06 20.74
CA PRO A 164 -18.37 15.88 19.68
C PRO A 164 -17.67 15.02 18.61
N ALA A 165 -18.02 15.25 17.35
CA ALA A 165 -17.41 14.64 16.18
C ALA A 165 -17.29 15.69 15.08
N THR A 166 -16.28 16.55 15.18
CA THR A 166 -16.02 17.63 14.23
C THR A 166 -14.58 17.57 13.76
N ALA A 167 -14.37 17.75 12.46
CA ALA A 167 -13.06 17.82 11.83
C ALA A 167 -12.14 18.81 12.57
N GLN A 168 -10.90 18.39 12.80
CA GLN A 168 -9.86 19.16 13.46
C GLN A 168 -8.75 19.55 12.48
N THR A 169 -7.89 20.48 12.90
CA THR A 169 -6.69 20.85 12.15
C THR A 169 -5.44 20.64 13.02
N PRO A 170 -4.46 19.83 12.60
CA PRO A 170 -4.47 19.01 11.38
C PRO A 170 -5.49 17.85 11.47
N TRP A 171 -5.89 17.31 10.32
CA TRP A 171 -7.07 16.43 10.18
C TRP A 171 -6.96 15.14 10.99
N GLU A 172 -5.75 14.66 11.22
CA GLU A 172 -5.45 13.45 11.99
C GLU A 172 -5.95 13.58 13.44
N LEU A 173 -5.99 14.79 14.00
CA LEU A 173 -6.52 15.04 15.34
C LEU A 173 -8.04 14.77 15.45
N THR A 174 -8.73 14.64 14.32
CA THR A 174 -10.14 14.27 14.28
C THR A 174 -10.35 12.85 14.82
N TYR A 175 -9.37 11.94 14.68
CA TYR A 175 -9.43 10.61 15.29
C TYR A 175 -9.53 10.64 16.82
N LEU A 176 -9.09 11.73 17.47
CA LEU A 176 -9.15 11.91 18.92
C LEU A 176 -10.48 12.53 19.39
N GLN A 177 -11.38 12.92 18.48
CA GLN A 177 -12.69 13.43 18.85
C GLN A 177 -13.51 12.33 19.55
N PRO A 178 -14.12 12.61 20.72
CA PRO A 178 -14.82 11.58 21.50
C PRO A 178 -15.92 10.85 20.72
N GLY A 179 -16.63 11.53 19.81
CA GLY A 179 -17.64 10.90 18.95
C GLY A 179 -17.03 9.99 17.89
N VAL A 180 -15.87 10.33 17.33
CA VAL A 180 -15.16 9.47 16.37
C VAL A 180 -14.66 8.20 17.06
N VAL A 181 -14.04 8.34 18.23
CA VAL A 181 -13.66 7.20 19.08
C VAL A 181 -14.87 6.32 19.40
N ARG A 182 -16.01 6.92 19.75
CA ARG A 182 -17.27 6.20 20.04
C ARG A 182 -17.80 5.43 18.83
N ALA A 183 -17.70 5.99 17.62
CA ALA A 183 -18.12 5.29 16.41
C ALA A 183 -17.31 4.01 16.17
N PHE A 184 -15.99 4.08 16.34
CA PHE A 184 -15.13 2.89 16.31
C PHE A 184 -15.49 1.90 17.43
N ASP A 185 -15.71 2.36 18.66
CA ASP A 185 -16.12 1.48 19.76
C ASP A 185 -17.42 0.71 19.46
N HIS A 186 -18.39 1.38 18.85
CA HIS A 186 -19.65 0.77 18.45
C HIS A 186 -19.43 -0.28 17.34
N PHE A 187 -18.63 0.06 16.33
CA PHE A 187 -18.31 -0.85 15.23
C PHE A 187 -17.59 -2.12 15.69
N TRP A 188 -16.57 -1.98 16.54
CA TRP A 188 -15.79 -3.09 17.07
C TRP A 188 -16.53 -3.89 18.16
N GLY A 189 -17.76 -3.50 18.50
CA GLY A 189 -18.56 -4.11 19.55
C GLY A 189 -17.94 -3.94 20.94
N THR A 190 -17.16 -2.88 21.16
CA THR A 190 -16.59 -2.52 22.47
C THR A 190 -17.70 -2.08 23.43
N THR A 191 -18.72 -1.37 22.93
CA THR A 191 -19.90 -0.98 23.71
C THR A 191 -20.96 -2.09 23.82
N GLY A 192 -20.96 -3.03 22.87
CA GLY A 192 -22.02 -4.04 22.71
C GLY A 192 -23.35 -3.51 22.17
N ALA A 193 -23.47 -2.22 21.89
CA ALA A 193 -24.74 -1.59 21.51
C ALA A 193 -25.14 -1.83 20.05
N HIS A 194 -24.16 -1.97 19.15
CA HIS A 194 -24.37 -1.97 17.70
C HIS A 194 -23.70 -3.17 16.97
N PRO A 195 -23.99 -4.42 17.36
CA PRO A 195 -23.39 -5.61 16.73
C PRO A 195 -23.81 -5.81 15.26
N GLU A 196 -24.82 -5.09 14.77
CA GLU A 196 -25.21 -5.05 13.37
C GLU A 196 -24.19 -4.37 12.45
N LEU A 197 -23.40 -3.41 12.94
CA LEU A 197 -22.51 -2.63 12.07
C LEU A 197 -21.43 -3.49 11.40
N ALA A 198 -20.75 -4.32 12.20
CA ALA A 198 -19.79 -5.29 11.66
C ALA A 198 -20.46 -6.30 10.72
N ARG A 199 -21.70 -6.73 11.00
CA ARG A 199 -22.45 -7.65 10.14
C ARG A 199 -22.80 -7.02 8.78
N HIS A 200 -23.21 -5.76 8.77
CA HIS A 200 -23.44 -5.02 7.53
C HIS A 200 -22.16 -4.87 6.71
N PHE A 201 -21.04 -4.52 7.35
CA PHE A 201 -19.76 -4.40 6.67
C PHE A 201 -19.29 -5.73 6.06
N VAL A 202 -19.44 -6.85 6.78
CA VAL A 202 -19.14 -8.20 6.28
C VAL A 202 -20.03 -8.56 5.09
N ALA A 203 -21.35 -8.28 5.16
CA ALA A 203 -22.27 -8.54 4.06
C ALA A 203 -21.99 -7.65 2.83
N MET A 204 -21.63 -6.39 3.06
CA MET A 204 -21.21 -5.46 2.02
C MET A 204 -19.96 -5.96 1.29
N TRP A 205 -18.96 -6.46 2.01
CA TRP A 205 -17.77 -7.05 1.38
C TRP A 205 -18.07 -8.30 0.57
N GLU A 206 -18.95 -9.18 1.04
CA GLU A 206 -19.41 -10.34 0.25
C GLU A 206 -20.07 -9.88 -1.06
N HIS A 207 -20.86 -8.80 -0.99
CA HIS A 207 -21.51 -8.21 -2.16
C HIS A 207 -20.51 -7.61 -3.15
N VAL A 208 -19.54 -6.82 -2.67
CA VAL A 208 -18.44 -6.28 -3.49
C VAL A 208 -17.64 -7.42 -4.13
N ALA A 209 -17.22 -8.42 -3.35
CA ALA A 209 -16.48 -9.56 -3.87
C ALA A 209 -17.26 -10.26 -5.00
N ARG A 210 -18.56 -10.51 -4.81
CA ARG A 210 -19.43 -11.11 -5.84
C ARG A 210 -19.47 -10.28 -7.12
N ARG A 211 -19.56 -8.95 -7.00
CA ARG A 211 -19.61 -8.04 -8.16
C ARG A 211 -18.31 -8.02 -8.97
N PHE A 212 -17.16 -8.19 -8.31
CA PHE A 212 -15.84 -8.09 -8.92
C PHE A 212 -15.16 -9.44 -9.19
N ALA A 213 -15.81 -10.56 -8.84
CA ALA A 213 -15.26 -11.91 -8.99
C ALA A 213 -15.00 -12.35 -10.45
N HIS A 214 -15.47 -11.58 -11.43
CA HIS A 214 -15.23 -11.83 -12.85
C HIS A 214 -14.47 -10.69 -13.54
N GLU A 215 -13.99 -9.69 -12.78
CA GLU A 215 -13.15 -8.63 -13.31
C GLU A 215 -11.68 -9.07 -13.16
N ASP A 216 -11.04 -9.44 -14.29
CA ASP A 216 -9.69 -10.02 -14.30
C ASP A 216 -8.61 -9.04 -13.83
N ALA A 217 -8.84 -7.74 -14.00
CA ALA A 217 -7.92 -6.71 -13.55
C ALA A 217 -7.85 -6.60 -12.02
N VAL A 218 -8.87 -7.08 -11.28
CA VAL A 218 -8.87 -7.04 -9.82
C VAL A 218 -7.90 -8.11 -9.28
N LEU A 219 -6.80 -7.65 -8.73
CA LEU A 219 -5.81 -8.49 -8.05
C LEU A 219 -6.28 -8.87 -6.65
N GLY A 220 -6.90 -7.92 -5.94
CA GLY A 220 -7.28 -8.14 -4.55
C GLY A 220 -8.19 -7.10 -3.93
N TYR A 221 -8.54 -7.39 -2.68
CA TYR A 221 -9.41 -6.58 -1.83
C TYR A 221 -8.65 -6.16 -0.58
N ASP A 222 -8.51 -4.86 -0.36
CA ASP A 222 -7.94 -4.28 0.86
C ASP A 222 -9.06 -3.92 1.84
N LEU A 223 -9.13 -4.68 2.93
CA LEU A 223 -10.39 -4.88 3.66
C LEU A 223 -10.87 -3.65 4.44
N PHE A 224 -9.94 -2.85 4.95
CA PHE A 224 -10.26 -1.72 5.82
C PHE A 224 -9.06 -0.79 5.93
N ASN A 225 -9.16 0.41 5.33
CA ASN A 225 -8.10 1.41 5.41
C ASN A 225 -7.88 1.89 6.85
N GLU A 226 -6.62 1.85 7.28
CA GLU A 226 -6.12 2.41 8.54
C GLU A 226 -7.01 2.14 9.77
N PRO A 227 -7.20 0.87 10.17
CA PRO A 227 -8.03 0.52 11.31
C PRO A 227 -7.58 1.25 12.60
N LEU A 228 -8.56 1.81 13.33
CA LEU A 228 -8.37 2.39 14.66
C LEU A 228 -9.31 1.70 15.66
N GLY A 229 -8.78 1.30 16.81
CA GLY A 229 -9.53 0.50 17.79
C GLY A 229 -10.50 1.25 18.70
N GLY A 230 -10.69 2.56 18.50
CA GLY A 230 -11.41 3.41 19.44
C GLY A 230 -10.71 3.43 20.80
N THR A 231 -11.41 3.03 21.85
CA THR A 231 -10.87 2.89 23.21
C THR A 231 -10.04 1.63 23.42
N SER A 232 -10.16 0.63 22.54
CA SER A 232 -9.27 -0.53 22.55
C SER A 232 -7.94 -0.12 21.92
N VAL A 233 -6.88 -0.13 22.71
CA VAL A 233 -5.54 0.27 22.26
C VAL A 233 -4.67 -0.93 21.89
N TRP A 234 -3.54 -0.65 21.27
CA TRP A 234 -2.49 -1.63 21.01
C TRP A 234 -1.99 -2.29 22.30
N PRO A 235 -1.67 -3.59 22.33
CA PRO A 235 -1.81 -4.58 21.24
C PRO A 235 -3.18 -5.28 21.21
N PHE A 236 -4.07 -4.98 22.17
CA PHE A 236 -5.32 -5.71 22.39
C PHE A 236 -6.31 -5.54 21.24
N PHE A 237 -6.39 -4.35 20.65
CA PHE A 237 -7.28 -4.11 19.50
C PHE A 237 -6.97 -5.07 18.34
N GLU A 238 -5.72 -5.13 17.89
CA GLU A 238 -5.36 -5.95 16.74
C GLU A 238 -5.62 -7.44 17.00
N ARG A 239 -5.25 -7.92 18.20
CA ARG A 239 -5.38 -9.33 18.57
C ARG A 239 -6.83 -9.75 18.82
N ASP A 240 -7.57 -8.97 19.60
CA ASP A 240 -8.84 -9.39 20.19
C ASP A 240 -10.06 -8.92 19.38
N ARG A 241 -9.88 -7.93 18.49
CA ARG A 241 -10.98 -7.34 17.71
C ARG A 241 -10.71 -7.37 16.20
N LEU A 242 -9.59 -6.82 15.75
CA LEU A 242 -9.30 -6.67 14.32
C LEU A 242 -9.06 -8.03 13.63
N THR A 243 -8.23 -8.90 14.22
CA THR A 243 -7.93 -10.23 13.63
C THR A 243 -9.20 -11.09 13.51
N PRO A 244 -10.04 -11.25 14.56
CA PRO A 244 -11.30 -12.00 14.42
C PRO A 244 -12.29 -11.35 13.46
N PHE A 245 -12.28 -10.02 13.33
CA PHE A 245 -13.11 -9.31 12.36
C PHE A 245 -12.64 -9.59 10.92
N TYR A 246 -11.34 -9.51 10.64
CA TYR A 246 -10.81 -9.89 9.32
C TYR A 246 -11.15 -11.32 8.95
N GLN A 247 -11.11 -12.27 9.90
CA GLN A 247 -11.54 -13.64 9.60
C GLN A 247 -12.99 -13.69 9.10
N GLN A 248 -13.91 -12.96 9.74
CA GLN A 248 -15.32 -12.91 9.31
C GLN A 248 -15.48 -12.33 7.90
N VAL A 249 -14.73 -11.26 7.59
CA VAL A 249 -14.76 -10.63 6.25
C VAL A 249 -14.14 -11.57 5.22
N ILE A 250 -13.01 -12.23 5.52
CA ILE A 250 -12.36 -13.21 4.65
C ILE A 250 -13.31 -14.37 4.33
N ASP A 251 -13.94 -14.96 5.34
CA ASP A 251 -14.90 -16.05 5.15
C ASP A 251 -16.07 -15.61 4.25
N ALA A 252 -16.49 -14.34 4.35
CA ALA A 252 -17.55 -13.78 3.54
C ALA A 252 -17.12 -13.52 2.10
N VAL A 253 -15.97 -12.90 1.89
CA VAL A 253 -15.36 -12.72 0.57
C VAL A 253 -15.17 -14.07 -0.11
N ARG A 254 -14.69 -15.10 0.60
CA ARG A 254 -14.46 -16.44 0.04
C ARG A 254 -15.73 -17.22 -0.31
N ARG A 255 -16.91 -16.82 0.18
CA ARG A 255 -18.19 -17.35 -0.34
C ARG A 255 -18.51 -16.84 -1.74
N ALA A 256 -17.93 -15.70 -2.13
CA ALA A 256 -18.18 -15.04 -3.41
C ALA A 256 -17.00 -15.12 -4.39
N ASP A 257 -15.76 -15.18 -3.88
CA ASP A 257 -14.54 -15.18 -4.67
C ASP A 257 -13.41 -16.02 -4.04
N ASP A 258 -13.01 -17.10 -4.71
CA ASP A 258 -11.96 -18.04 -4.28
C ASP A 258 -10.56 -17.77 -4.90
N ARG A 259 -10.45 -16.71 -5.71
CA ARG A 259 -9.27 -16.41 -6.54
C ARG A 259 -8.48 -15.20 -6.04
N ARG A 260 -9.11 -14.07 -5.73
CA ARG A 260 -8.39 -12.80 -5.47
C ARG A 260 -7.57 -12.82 -4.18
N TRP A 261 -6.51 -12.03 -4.16
CA TRP A 261 -5.79 -11.73 -2.92
C TRP A 261 -6.69 -10.93 -1.96
N ILE A 262 -6.54 -11.17 -0.67
CA ILE A 262 -7.14 -10.35 0.37
C ILE A 262 -6.01 -9.70 1.16
N LEU A 263 -6.04 -8.38 1.24
CA LEU A 263 -5.05 -7.56 1.93
C LEU A 263 -5.61 -7.20 3.31
N VAL A 264 -4.77 -7.38 4.33
CA VAL A 264 -5.09 -7.04 5.72
C VAL A 264 -4.09 -6.00 6.23
N GLU A 265 -4.63 -4.89 6.71
CA GLU A 265 -3.83 -3.82 7.31
C GLU A 265 -3.69 -4.03 8.82
N PRO A 266 -2.54 -3.68 9.43
CA PRO A 266 -2.45 -3.52 10.88
C PRO A 266 -3.28 -2.32 11.33
N GLN A 267 -3.40 -2.09 12.64
CA GLN A 267 -3.85 -0.76 13.08
C GLN A 267 -2.88 0.33 12.59
N ALA A 268 -3.38 1.50 12.17
CA ALA A 268 -2.50 2.55 11.64
C ALA A 268 -1.71 3.27 12.74
N LEU A 269 -2.40 3.64 13.83
CA LEU A 269 -1.80 4.43 14.92
C LEU A 269 -0.61 3.67 15.53
N GLY A 270 0.57 4.31 15.51
CA GLY A 270 1.81 3.72 15.99
C GLY A 270 2.54 2.85 14.96
N VAL A 271 1.85 1.91 14.29
CA VAL A 271 2.49 1.01 13.31
C VAL A 271 3.01 1.78 12.11
N ASN A 272 2.26 2.76 11.61
CA ASN A 272 2.70 3.67 10.54
C ASN A 272 3.97 4.46 10.92
N TRP A 273 4.28 4.57 12.20
CA TRP A 273 5.44 5.29 12.76
C TRP A 273 6.58 4.35 13.14
N GLY A 274 6.49 3.07 12.78
CA GLY A 274 7.51 2.05 12.99
C GLY A 274 7.38 1.25 14.29
N LEU A 275 6.24 1.31 14.98
CA LEU A 275 5.92 0.33 16.02
C LEU A 275 5.53 -1.03 15.40
N PRO A 276 5.76 -2.15 16.11
CA PRO A 276 5.37 -3.47 15.62
C PRO A 276 3.85 -3.68 15.69
N SER A 277 3.30 -4.40 14.72
CA SER A 277 1.90 -4.86 14.74
C SER A 277 1.72 -6.14 15.55
N ALA A 278 0.64 -6.19 16.32
CA ALA A 278 0.13 -7.35 17.03
C ALA A 278 -0.95 -8.12 16.25
N LEU A 279 -1.15 -7.81 14.96
CA LEU A 279 -2.10 -8.50 14.10
C LEU A 279 -1.81 -10.01 14.07
N GLY A 280 -2.83 -10.82 14.31
CA GLY A 280 -2.74 -12.27 14.34
C GLY A 280 -2.89 -12.89 12.95
N ALA A 281 -2.62 -14.20 12.87
CA ALA A 281 -2.85 -14.96 11.65
C ALA A 281 -4.34 -15.15 11.41
N VAL A 282 -4.73 -15.05 10.13
CA VAL A 282 -6.06 -15.40 9.61
C VAL A 282 -5.94 -16.62 8.73
N THR A 283 -7.02 -17.39 8.64
CA THR A 283 -7.13 -18.57 7.79
C THR A 283 -7.84 -18.20 6.49
N ASP A 284 -7.26 -18.58 5.37
CA ASP A 284 -7.94 -18.49 4.07
C ASP A 284 -8.65 -19.83 3.77
N PRO A 285 -9.98 -19.90 3.75
CA PRO A 285 -10.71 -21.14 3.50
C PRO A 285 -10.67 -21.60 2.04
N ARG A 286 -9.97 -20.88 1.15
CA ARG A 286 -9.83 -21.28 -0.26
C ARG A 286 -9.12 -22.62 -0.44
N GLN A 287 -9.34 -23.24 -1.60
CA GLN A 287 -8.58 -24.42 -2.00
C GLN A 287 -7.17 -24.04 -2.49
N GLY A 288 -6.17 -24.76 -2.01
CA GLY A 288 -4.76 -24.53 -2.34
C GLY A 288 -4.07 -23.49 -1.42
N PRO A 289 -2.94 -22.90 -1.85
CA PRO A 289 -2.18 -21.97 -1.01
C PRO A 289 -3.00 -20.73 -0.61
N PRO A 290 -2.84 -20.19 0.61
CA PRO A 290 -3.57 -19.00 1.03
C PRO A 290 -3.20 -17.79 0.16
N ARG A 291 -4.17 -16.93 -0.12
CA ARG A 291 -4.01 -15.66 -0.84
C ARG A 291 -4.34 -14.49 0.08
N ILE A 292 -3.63 -14.41 1.20
CA ILE A 292 -3.67 -13.30 2.16
C ILE A 292 -2.35 -12.54 2.10
N ALA A 293 -2.41 -11.22 2.00
CA ALA A 293 -1.25 -10.32 2.00
C ALA A 293 -1.34 -9.32 3.15
N TYR A 294 -0.20 -8.98 3.74
CA TYR A 294 -0.09 -7.98 4.79
C TYR A 294 0.27 -6.63 4.17
N ALA A 295 -0.54 -5.60 4.45
CA ALA A 295 -0.57 -4.34 3.72
C ALA A 295 -0.38 -3.09 4.61
N PRO A 296 0.74 -2.95 5.35
CA PRO A 296 0.98 -1.79 6.22
C PRO A 296 1.25 -0.49 5.46
N HIS A 297 1.07 0.64 6.14
CA HIS A 297 1.43 1.99 5.66
C HIS A 297 2.67 2.54 6.37
N LEU A 298 3.31 3.56 5.80
CA LEU A 298 4.50 4.22 6.35
C LEU A 298 4.38 5.75 6.31
N TYR A 299 4.25 6.36 7.49
CA TYR A 299 4.11 7.80 7.67
C TYR A 299 4.90 8.33 8.87
N PRO A 300 6.23 8.48 8.78
CA PRO A 300 7.02 9.02 9.89
C PRO A 300 6.55 10.43 10.28
N VAL A 301 6.21 10.60 11.56
CA VAL A 301 5.50 11.79 12.08
C VAL A 301 6.10 13.13 11.64
N LEU A 302 7.43 13.26 11.61
CA LEU A 302 8.08 14.53 11.28
C LEU A 302 7.81 14.97 9.84
N VAL A 303 7.96 14.05 8.87
CA VAL A 303 7.75 14.38 7.44
C VAL A 303 6.26 14.50 7.13
N THR A 304 5.41 13.68 7.74
CA THR A 304 3.94 13.80 7.64
C THR A 304 3.46 15.15 8.18
N ALA A 305 4.05 15.63 9.27
CA ALA A 305 3.79 16.97 9.82
C ALA A 305 4.41 18.13 9.00
N GLY A 306 4.97 17.84 7.82
CA GLY A 306 5.51 18.83 6.89
C GLY A 306 6.89 19.38 7.23
N GLN A 307 7.67 18.71 8.10
CA GLN A 307 9.06 19.11 8.33
C GLN A 307 9.95 18.78 7.13
N PRO A 308 10.94 19.65 6.80
CA PRO A 308 11.99 19.34 5.85
C PRO A 308 12.70 18.03 6.13
N TYR A 309 12.92 17.23 5.09
CA TYR A 309 13.69 15.99 5.20
C TYR A 309 15.20 16.28 5.06
N THR A 310 15.73 17.04 6.00
CA THR A 310 17.13 17.47 6.04
C THR A 310 17.70 17.33 7.45
N GLY A 311 19.03 17.38 7.57
CA GLY A 311 19.73 17.37 8.88
C GLY A 311 19.24 16.27 9.84
N LEU A 312 18.89 16.68 11.06
CA LEU A 312 18.42 15.76 12.11
C LEU A 312 17.09 15.09 11.76
N THR A 313 16.17 15.79 11.08
CA THR A 313 14.89 15.20 10.64
C THR A 313 15.12 13.99 9.73
N ARG A 314 16.07 14.10 8.80
CA ARG A 314 16.48 13.00 7.93
C ARG A 314 17.03 11.82 8.73
N VAL A 315 17.90 12.07 9.70
CA VAL A 315 18.48 11.02 10.55
C VAL A 315 17.40 10.26 11.33
N ILE A 316 16.52 10.97 12.03
CA ILE A 316 15.44 10.37 12.83
C ILE A 316 14.47 9.59 11.93
N THR A 317 14.11 10.18 10.79
CA THR A 317 13.15 9.55 9.86
C THR A 317 13.73 8.29 9.23
N ARG A 318 15.02 8.25 8.86
CA ARG A 318 15.68 7.02 8.36
C ARG A 318 15.64 5.89 9.37
N ASP A 319 15.85 6.22 10.65
CA ASP A 319 15.76 5.26 11.75
C ASP A 319 14.32 4.76 11.95
N VAL A 320 13.30 5.61 11.77
CA VAL A 320 11.89 5.18 11.69
C VAL A 320 11.64 4.23 10.52
N VAL A 321 12.08 4.59 9.30
CA VAL A 321 11.92 3.76 8.08
C VAL A 321 12.54 2.38 8.28
N GLU A 322 13.74 2.32 8.86
CA GLU A 322 14.42 1.04 9.10
C GLU A 322 13.78 0.24 10.25
N ARG A 323 13.27 0.87 11.31
CA ARG A 323 12.45 0.18 12.32
C ARG A 323 11.18 -0.40 11.73
N TRP A 324 10.45 0.41 10.96
CA TRP A 324 9.26 -0.01 10.26
C TRP A 324 9.55 -1.21 9.35
N ARG A 325 10.65 -1.16 8.59
CA ARG A 325 11.09 -2.25 7.70
C ARG A 325 11.24 -3.55 8.49
N ARG A 326 12.03 -3.54 9.56
CA ARG A 326 12.29 -4.73 10.38
C ARG A 326 11.00 -5.26 11.01
N ALA A 327 10.21 -4.38 11.62
CA ALA A 327 8.99 -4.76 12.31
C ALA A 327 7.97 -5.40 11.37
N ASN A 328 7.69 -4.78 10.21
CA ASN A 328 6.69 -5.28 9.28
C ASN A 328 7.17 -6.49 8.47
N THR A 329 8.47 -6.60 8.20
CA THR A 329 9.05 -7.83 7.61
C THR A 329 8.88 -9.01 8.57
N GLU A 330 9.13 -8.80 9.86
CA GLU A 330 8.95 -9.83 10.88
C GLU A 330 7.48 -10.24 11.03
N VAL A 331 6.55 -9.27 10.99
CA VAL A 331 5.10 -9.56 10.99
C VAL A 331 4.72 -10.38 9.75
N ALA A 332 5.13 -9.97 8.55
CA ALA A 332 4.83 -10.72 7.32
C ALA A 332 5.37 -12.16 7.39
N ARG A 333 6.57 -12.37 7.95
CA ARG A 333 7.13 -13.72 8.18
C ARG A 333 6.32 -14.51 9.21
N ARG A 334 5.97 -13.90 10.35
CA ARG A 334 5.13 -14.51 11.39
C ARG A 334 3.78 -14.96 10.84
N LEU A 335 3.18 -14.14 9.98
CA LEU A 335 1.88 -14.42 9.35
C LEU A 335 2.01 -15.34 8.12
N GLY A 336 3.21 -15.53 7.59
CA GLY A 336 3.46 -16.32 6.39
C GLY A 336 2.87 -15.69 5.12
N THR A 337 2.74 -14.36 5.08
CA THR A 337 2.11 -13.60 3.99
C THR A 337 3.13 -12.84 3.15
N PRO A 338 2.76 -12.39 1.93
CA PRO A 338 3.46 -11.30 1.28
C PRO A 338 3.38 -10.00 2.07
N LEU A 339 4.32 -9.09 1.80
CA LEU A 339 4.34 -7.72 2.28
C LEU A 339 4.10 -6.78 1.08
N LEU A 340 3.16 -5.85 1.23
CA LEU A 340 2.94 -4.74 0.30
C LEU A 340 2.91 -3.44 1.10
N LEU A 341 3.74 -2.46 0.75
CA LEU A 341 3.60 -1.10 1.30
C LEU A 341 2.41 -0.42 0.61
N ALA A 342 1.22 -0.56 1.19
CA ALA A 342 -0.02 -0.12 0.55
C ALA A 342 -0.17 1.41 0.53
N GLU A 343 0.56 2.12 1.39
CA GLU A 343 0.55 3.57 1.40
C GLU A 343 1.81 4.19 1.99
N PHE A 344 2.37 5.17 1.28
CA PHE A 344 3.33 6.13 1.81
C PHE A 344 3.31 7.39 0.95
N GLY A 345 3.67 8.53 1.53
CA GLY A 345 3.76 9.78 0.77
C GLY A 345 4.15 10.95 1.66
N LEU A 346 4.37 12.09 1.02
CA LEU A 346 4.50 13.38 1.70
C LEU A 346 4.23 14.52 0.72
N ASN A 347 4.21 15.75 1.24
CA ASN A 347 4.31 16.92 0.40
C ASN A 347 5.70 16.99 -0.26
N ALA A 348 5.78 16.61 -1.53
CA ALA A 348 6.98 16.54 -2.35
C ALA A 348 7.58 17.92 -2.69
N THR A 349 6.91 19.02 -2.33
CA THR A 349 7.44 20.39 -2.51
C THR A 349 8.32 20.85 -1.33
N VAL A 350 8.39 20.07 -0.26
CA VAL A 350 9.19 20.38 0.93
C VAL A 350 10.65 20.00 0.70
N ASP A 351 11.60 20.78 1.24
CA ASP A 351 13.03 20.52 1.10
C ASP A 351 13.41 19.10 1.51
N GLY A 352 14.15 18.41 0.64
CA GLY A 352 14.58 17.02 0.84
C GLY A 352 13.48 15.97 0.63
N ALA A 353 12.24 16.34 0.29
CA ALA A 353 11.15 15.37 0.20
C ALA A 353 11.38 14.28 -0.85
N LEU A 354 12.01 14.63 -1.98
CA LEU A 354 12.36 13.65 -3.02
C LEU A 354 13.41 12.63 -2.55
N ASP A 355 14.35 13.04 -1.68
CA ASP A 355 15.32 12.12 -1.08
C ASP A 355 14.63 11.12 -0.12
N TYR A 356 13.55 11.53 0.54
CA TYR A 356 12.75 10.59 1.36
C TYR A 356 12.07 9.55 0.48
N VAL A 357 11.52 9.94 -0.67
CA VAL A 357 10.91 9.01 -1.63
C VAL A 357 11.96 8.01 -2.13
N ASP A 358 13.17 8.47 -2.43
CA ASP A 358 14.29 7.60 -2.80
C ASP A 358 14.65 6.62 -1.66
N ASP A 359 14.72 7.08 -0.42
CA ASP A 359 15.04 6.24 0.75
C ASP A 359 13.95 5.16 1.02
N VAL A 360 12.66 5.50 0.86
CA VAL A 360 11.55 4.55 1.07
C VAL A 360 11.45 3.53 -0.06
N THR A 361 11.57 3.96 -1.32
CA THR A 361 11.53 3.03 -2.47
C THR A 361 12.72 2.06 -2.44
N ALA A 362 13.92 2.55 -2.10
CA ALA A 362 15.09 1.68 -1.88
C ALA A 362 14.90 0.73 -0.69
N MET A 363 14.13 1.11 0.34
CA MET A 363 13.76 0.21 1.43
C MET A 363 12.81 -0.90 0.97
N ALA A 364 11.82 -0.57 0.15
CA ALA A 364 10.89 -1.54 -0.43
C ALA A 364 11.61 -2.56 -1.34
N ASP A 365 12.57 -2.10 -2.16
CA ASP A 365 13.43 -2.98 -2.96
C ASP A 365 14.16 -4.02 -2.07
N ARG A 366 14.69 -3.59 -0.92
CA ARG A 366 15.40 -4.49 0.04
C ARG A 366 14.48 -5.50 0.72
N THR A 367 13.19 -5.20 0.89
CA THR A 367 12.24 -6.13 1.49
C THR A 367 11.61 -7.07 0.47
N GLY A 368 11.85 -6.85 -0.82
CA GLY A 368 11.15 -7.56 -1.87
C GLY A 368 9.67 -7.16 -1.99
N SER A 369 9.29 -6.00 -1.41
CA SER A 369 7.93 -5.50 -1.34
C SER A 369 7.64 -4.57 -2.52
N GLY A 370 6.42 -4.66 -3.05
CA GLY A 370 5.85 -3.57 -3.85
C GLY A 370 5.47 -2.36 -2.97
N TRP A 371 5.07 -1.27 -3.60
CA TRP A 371 4.55 -0.08 -2.96
C TRP A 371 3.47 0.61 -3.79
N LEU A 372 2.52 1.25 -3.12
CA LEU A 372 1.47 2.08 -3.71
C LEU A 372 1.56 3.47 -3.08
N TYR A 373 1.98 4.47 -3.86
CA TYR A 373 2.29 5.81 -3.36
C TYR A 373 1.00 6.64 -3.16
N TRP A 374 0.94 7.44 -2.08
CA TRP A 374 -0.18 8.35 -1.78
C TRP A 374 0.11 9.79 -2.20
N SER A 375 -0.59 10.33 -3.21
CA SER A 375 -1.54 9.68 -4.13
C SER A 375 -1.28 10.20 -5.55
N ASN A 376 -2.08 9.78 -6.54
CA ASN A 376 -1.97 10.33 -7.90
C ASN A 376 -2.69 11.66 -8.12
N ASP A 377 -3.30 12.24 -7.09
CA ASP A 377 -4.05 13.49 -7.20
C ASP A 377 -3.13 14.68 -7.52
N PRO A 378 -3.53 15.63 -8.39
CA PRO A 378 -2.71 16.78 -8.73
C PRO A 378 -2.45 17.68 -7.52
N GLY A 379 -1.19 17.98 -7.24
CA GLY A 379 -0.84 18.71 -6.03
C GLY A 379 0.59 18.50 -5.56
N GLY A 380 0.91 19.08 -4.41
CA GLY A 380 2.23 18.90 -3.79
C GLY A 380 2.49 17.46 -3.34
N TRP A 381 1.46 16.64 -3.16
CA TRP A 381 1.59 15.25 -2.75
C TRP A 381 1.68 14.26 -3.90
N GLY A 382 1.25 14.64 -5.11
CA GLY A 382 1.16 13.71 -6.23
C GLY A 382 2.16 13.97 -7.37
N PRO A 383 2.28 13.02 -8.30
CA PRO A 383 3.17 13.13 -9.46
C PRO A 383 2.60 14.08 -10.53
N HIS A 384 1.35 14.52 -10.41
CA HIS A 384 0.72 15.46 -11.33
C HIS A 384 0.80 16.90 -10.80
N ALA A 385 1.21 17.83 -11.67
CA ALA A 385 1.25 19.24 -11.32
C ALA A 385 -0.18 19.84 -11.32
N PRO A 386 -0.50 20.81 -10.44
CA PRO A 386 -1.83 21.44 -10.39
C PRO A 386 -2.28 22.08 -11.70
N GLY A 387 -1.34 22.58 -12.52
CA GLY A 387 -1.61 23.20 -13.83
C GLY A 387 -1.62 22.22 -15.01
N GLY A 388 -1.57 20.91 -14.75
CA GLY A 388 -1.40 19.87 -15.76
C GLY A 388 0.08 19.50 -15.98
N GLY A 389 0.30 18.30 -16.52
CA GLY A 389 1.64 17.73 -16.69
C GLY A 389 2.19 17.06 -15.42
N TRP A 390 3.49 16.78 -15.44
CA TRP A 390 4.19 16.02 -14.41
C TRP A 390 4.93 16.93 -13.43
N ALA A 391 4.81 16.65 -12.14
CA ALA A 391 5.62 17.22 -11.08
C ALA A 391 6.98 16.49 -10.98
N PRO A 392 8.00 17.10 -10.34
CA PRO A 392 9.31 16.47 -10.14
C PRO A 392 9.27 15.09 -9.48
N LEU A 393 8.26 14.83 -8.65
CA LEU A 393 8.00 13.54 -8.03
C LEU A 393 7.86 12.40 -9.06
N ALA A 394 7.27 12.68 -10.22
CA ALA A 394 7.09 11.69 -11.28
C ALA A 394 8.43 11.09 -11.76
N GLU A 395 9.50 11.88 -11.80
CA GLU A 395 10.83 11.38 -12.19
C GLU A 395 11.44 10.47 -11.13
N ARG A 396 11.10 10.68 -9.85
CA ARG A 396 11.59 9.83 -8.74
C ARG A 396 10.86 8.50 -8.66
N LEU A 397 9.57 8.49 -9.00
CA LEU A 397 8.75 7.28 -9.02
C LEU A 397 8.96 6.44 -10.29
N ALA A 398 9.36 7.06 -11.41
CA ALA A 398 9.69 6.38 -12.66
C ALA A 398 11.04 5.65 -12.61
N ARG A 399 11.10 4.53 -11.87
CA ARG A 399 12.31 3.72 -11.65
C ARG A 399 12.30 2.47 -12.54
N PRO A 400 13.45 2.00 -13.03
CA PRO A 400 13.55 0.66 -13.61
C PRO A 400 13.27 -0.41 -12.55
N TYR A 401 12.44 -1.41 -12.87
CA TYR A 401 12.13 -2.50 -11.93
C TYR A 401 11.56 -3.74 -12.64
N PRO A 402 11.66 -4.95 -12.05
CA PRO A 402 10.91 -6.10 -12.52
C PRO A 402 9.43 -5.97 -12.15
N ARG A 403 8.51 -5.95 -13.12
CA ARG A 403 7.05 -5.88 -12.87
C ARG A 403 6.48 -7.22 -12.39
N ALA A 404 6.94 -8.30 -13.03
CA ALA A 404 6.55 -9.67 -12.76
C ALA A 404 7.76 -10.59 -13.01
N ILE A 405 8.05 -11.51 -12.09
CA ILE A 405 9.22 -12.38 -12.16
C ILE A 405 8.77 -13.82 -12.36
N ALA A 406 9.23 -14.45 -13.45
CA ALA A 406 8.95 -15.84 -13.79
C ALA A 406 9.86 -16.82 -13.00
N GLY A 407 9.74 -16.79 -11.67
CA GLY A 407 10.57 -17.54 -10.75
C GLY A 407 10.42 -17.04 -9.32
N GLU A 408 11.24 -17.59 -8.42
CA GLU A 408 11.38 -17.06 -7.06
C GLU A 408 12.36 -15.88 -7.07
N PRO A 409 11.94 -14.66 -6.72
CA PRO A 409 12.83 -13.50 -6.64
C PRO A 409 13.89 -13.71 -5.56
N VAL A 410 15.15 -13.41 -5.89
CA VAL A 410 16.24 -13.38 -4.92
C VAL A 410 16.55 -11.94 -4.53
N ARG A 411 16.75 -11.08 -5.53
CA ARG A 411 16.97 -9.62 -5.38
C ARG A 411 16.89 -8.92 -6.73
N TRP A 412 16.73 -7.61 -6.72
CA TRP A 412 17.02 -6.76 -7.86
C TRP A 412 17.74 -5.49 -7.41
N ASP A 413 18.54 -4.93 -8.30
CA ASP A 413 19.35 -3.76 -8.04
C ASP A 413 19.35 -2.86 -9.28
N ASP A 414 19.13 -1.56 -9.08
CA ASP A 414 19.36 -0.50 -10.07
C ASP A 414 20.54 0.35 -9.60
N ASP A 415 21.64 0.35 -10.37
CA ASP A 415 22.88 1.05 -10.01
C ASP A 415 23.06 2.43 -10.66
N GLY A 416 22.07 2.93 -11.42
CA GLY A 416 22.29 4.14 -12.22
C GLY A 416 22.54 3.86 -13.70
N SER A 417 22.92 2.65 -14.07
CA SER A 417 23.34 2.29 -15.43
C SER A 417 22.71 1.00 -15.92
N ALA A 418 22.34 0.11 -15.00
CA ALA A 418 21.78 -1.18 -15.29
C ALA A 418 20.73 -1.58 -14.24
N LEU A 419 19.71 -2.30 -14.69
CA LEU A 419 18.83 -3.08 -13.82
C LEU A 419 19.30 -4.54 -13.84
N ALA A 420 19.65 -5.09 -12.69
CA ALA A 420 19.96 -6.51 -12.51
C ALA A 420 18.86 -7.18 -11.69
N VAL A 421 18.32 -8.29 -12.19
CA VAL A 421 17.30 -9.10 -11.51
C VAL A 421 17.83 -10.51 -11.34
N VAL A 422 17.93 -10.95 -10.09
CA VAL A 422 18.37 -12.30 -9.72
C VAL A 422 17.16 -13.09 -9.28
N LEU A 423 16.91 -14.23 -9.94
CA LEU A 423 15.80 -15.11 -9.62
C LEU A 423 16.23 -16.58 -9.65
N ARG A 424 15.53 -17.43 -8.90
CA ARG A 424 15.62 -18.88 -9.06
C ARG A 424 14.50 -19.34 -9.98
N PRO A 425 14.80 -20.02 -11.11
CA PRO A 425 13.78 -20.54 -12.01
C PRO A 425 12.82 -21.49 -11.29
N ARG A 426 11.54 -21.44 -11.69
CA ARG A 426 10.48 -22.30 -11.13
C ARG A 426 9.72 -22.97 -12.28
N PRO A 427 9.69 -24.31 -12.35
CA PRO A 427 9.05 -25.02 -13.47
C PRO A 427 7.51 -24.90 -13.44
N ASP A 428 6.93 -24.59 -12.29
CA ASP A 428 5.49 -24.38 -12.10
C ASP A 428 5.02 -22.98 -12.51
N VAL A 429 5.95 -22.04 -12.76
CA VAL A 429 5.65 -20.65 -13.14
C VAL A 429 5.67 -20.51 -14.67
N ARG A 430 4.69 -19.79 -15.22
CA ARG A 430 4.55 -19.60 -16.67
C ARG A 430 4.69 -18.13 -17.05
N GLY A 431 4.97 -17.89 -18.34
CA GLY A 431 5.10 -16.56 -18.91
C GLY A 431 6.49 -15.94 -18.70
N PRO A 432 6.73 -14.75 -19.28
CA PRO A 432 8.02 -14.07 -19.19
C PRO A 432 8.17 -13.28 -17.88
N THR A 433 9.42 -13.05 -17.49
CA THR A 433 9.77 -11.96 -16.56
C THR A 433 9.58 -10.63 -17.29
N GLU A 434 8.86 -9.70 -16.70
CA GLU A 434 8.64 -8.35 -17.25
C GLU A 434 9.51 -7.32 -16.55
N LEU A 435 10.23 -6.49 -17.31
CA LEU A 435 11.05 -5.40 -16.79
C LEU A 435 10.52 -4.08 -17.33
N PHE A 436 10.14 -3.14 -16.46
CA PHE A 436 9.91 -1.77 -16.86
C PHE A 436 11.23 -1.00 -16.90
N LEU A 437 11.49 -0.30 -17.99
CA LEU A 437 12.75 0.39 -18.28
C LEU A 437 12.44 1.82 -18.78
N PRO A 438 12.35 2.83 -17.90
CA PRO A 438 11.82 4.14 -18.26
C PRO A 438 12.66 4.85 -19.34
N ARG A 439 11.99 5.55 -20.27
CA ARG A 439 12.65 6.29 -21.38
C ARG A 439 13.70 7.29 -20.92
N SER A 440 13.54 7.87 -19.73
CA SER A 440 14.51 8.81 -19.14
C SER A 440 15.88 8.17 -18.88
N ARG A 441 15.93 6.84 -18.73
CA ARG A 441 17.16 6.06 -18.48
C ARG A 441 17.51 5.10 -19.62
N PHE A 442 16.51 4.63 -20.35
CA PHE A 442 16.65 3.73 -21.49
C PHE A 442 16.04 4.39 -22.74
N PRO A 443 16.69 5.43 -23.30
CA PRO A 443 16.13 6.19 -24.43
C PRO A 443 16.11 5.40 -25.74
N THR A 444 16.87 4.30 -25.81
CA THR A 444 16.95 3.37 -26.94
C THR A 444 16.60 1.95 -26.49
N VAL A 445 16.43 1.04 -27.44
CA VAL A 445 16.13 -0.36 -27.14
C VAL A 445 17.24 -0.93 -26.24
N PRO A 446 16.91 -1.41 -25.02
CA PRO A 446 17.89 -1.86 -24.06
C PRO A 446 18.62 -3.11 -24.53
N VAL A 447 19.86 -3.29 -24.09
CA VAL A 447 20.58 -4.56 -24.21
C VAL A 447 20.26 -5.39 -23.00
N ILE A 448 19.62 -6.53 -23.21
CA ILE A 448 19.27 -7.49 -22.15
C ILE A 448 20.10 -8.75 -22.32
N THR A 449 20.79 -9.14 -21.26
CA THR A 449 21.58 -10.38 -21.20
C THR A 449 21.08 -11.25 -20.05
N CYS A 450 21.14 -12.57 -20.25
CA CYS A 450 20.75 -13.56 -19.24
C CYS A 450 21.86 -14.60 -19.11
N GLY A 451 22.17 -15.01 -17.87
CA GLY A 451 23.26 -15.96 -17.61
C GLY A 451 23.13 -17.32 -18.31
N VAL A 452 21.93 -17.68 -18.77
CA VAL A 452 21.57 -18.98 -19.35
C VAL A 452 21.05 -18.86 -20.80
N GLY A 453 21.21 -17.69 -21.41
CA GLY A 453 20.52 -17.31 -22.65
C GLY A 453 19.03 -17.01 -22.43
N CYS A 454 18.45 -16.17 -23.28
CA CYS A 454 17.05 -15.80 -23.21
C CYS A 454 16.56 -15.23 -24.54
N SER A 455 15.25 -15.26 -24.75
CA SER A 455 14.56 -14.44 -25.75
C SER A 455 13.94 -13.21 -25.09
N VAL A 456 13.89 -12.12 -25.84
CA VAL A 456 13.42 -10.82 -25.35
C VAL A 456 12.43 -10.24 -26.36
N ALA A 457 11.23 -9.92 -25.90
CA ALA A 457 10.28 -9.09 -26.64
C ALA A 457 10.22 -7.70 -26.00
N TRP A 458 10.31 -6.65 -26.83
CA TRP A 458 10.32 -5.26 -26.36
C TRP A 458 9.05 -4.54 -26.78
N ASP A 459 8.32 -4.02 -25.81
CA ASP A 459 7.19 -3.11 -26.01
C ASP A 459 7.69 -1.66 -25.86
N ALA A 460 7.86 -0.97 -27.00
CA ALA A 460 8.33 0.41 -27.02
C ALA A 460 7.30 1.43 -26.52
N GLU A 461 6.00 1.11 -26.54
CA GLU A 461 4.96 2.00 -26.05
C GLU A 461 4.93 1.99 -24.53
N ARG A 462 4.95 0.80 -23.93
CA ARG A 462 4.92 0.61 -22.47
C ARG A 462 6.30 0.66 -21.81
N GLN A 463 7.37 0.59 -22.60
CA GLN A 463 8.75 0.48 -22.11
C GLN A 463 8.96 -0.77 -21.25
N VAL A 464 8.39 -1.89 -21.71
CA VAL A 464 8.46 -3.17 -21.00
C VAL A 464 9.19 -4.19 -21.84
N ALA A 465 10.19 -4.85 -21.25
CA ALA A 465 10.83 -6.03 -21.81
C ALA A 465 10.22 -7.29 -21.20
N ALA A 466 9.71 -8.18 -22.05
CA ALA A 466 9.33 -9.54 -21.68
C ALA A 466 10.49 -10.50 -21.97
N VAL A 467 11.09 -11.05 -20.92
CA VAL A 467 12.27 -11.91 -20.96
C VAL A 467 11.86 -13.35 -20.67
N THR A 468 12.08 -14.25 -21.63
CA THR A 468 11.87 -15.69 -21.45
C THR A 468 13.22 -16.37 -21.38
N LEU A 469 13.51 -17.00 -20.23
CA LEU A 469 14.76 -17.75 -20.05
C LEU A 469 14.79 -18.97 -20.98
N GLY A 470 16.00 -19.40 -21.35
CA GLY A 470 16.23 -20.67 -22.04
C GLY A 470 15.86 -21.89 -21.20
N ARG A 471 16.36 -23.08 -21.56
CA ARG A 471 16.14 -24.30 -20.75
C ARG A 471 16.66 -24.12 -19.34
N THR A 472 15.76 -24.17 -18.35
CA THR A 472 16.07 -23.99 -16.93
C THR A 472 15.78 -25.23 -16.07
N GLU A 473 15.33 -26.33 -16.69
CA GLU A 473 14.86 -27.55 -16.01
C GLU A 473 15.93 -28.21 -15.11
N ASP A 474 17.22 -28.00 -15.42
CA ASP A 474 18.36 -28.55 -14.66
C ASP A 474 19.13 -27.48 -13.86
N ILE A 475 18.63 -26.24 -13.77
CA ILE A 475 19.36 -25.12 -13.16
C ILE A 475 18.95 -24.94 -11.70
N ALA A 476 19.81 -25.40 -10.80
CA ALA A 476 19.64 -25.20 -9.35
C ALA A 476 20.06 -23.79 -8.88
N ASP A 477 20.99 -23.16 -9.61
CA ASP A 477 21.57 -21.88 -9.24
C ASP A 477 20.71 -20.68 -9.67
N PRO A 478 20.71 -19.56 -8.91
CA PRO A 478 20.05 -18.34 -9.34
C PRO A 478 20.57 -17.83 -10.69
N VAL A 479 19.65 -17.36 -11.53
CA VAL A 479 19.91 -16.75 -12.84
C VAL A 479 19.81 -15.24 -12.72
N THR A 480 20.74 -14.54 -13.36
CA THR A 480 20.74 -13.08 -13.47
C THR A 480 20.26 -12.64 -14.85
N ILE A 481 19.28 -11.73 -14.87
CA ILE A 481 18.88 -10.94 -16.03
C ILE A 481 19.43 -9.53 -15.84
N THR A 482 20.14 -8.99 -16.82
CA THR A 482 20.70 -7.62 -16.76
C THR A 482 20.21 -6.81 -17.94
N ALA A 483 19.60 -5.66 -17.69
CA ALA A 483 19.21 -4.68 -18.69
C ALA A 483 20.11 -3.45 -18.63
N ARG A 484 20.69 -3.03 -19.77
CA ARG A 484 21.55 -1.85 -19.90
C ARG A 484 21.06 -0.93 -21.02
N ALA A 485 21.23 0.38 -20.83
CA ALA A 485 21.12 1.34 -21.92
C ALA A 485 22.27 1.11 -22.92
N ARG A 486 22.04 1.41 -24.20
CA ARG A 486 23.08 1.38 -25.24
C ARG A 486 23.91 2.65 -25.24
#